data_AF-A0A3D0DD35-F1
#
_entry.id   AF-A0A3D0DD35-F1
#
_cell.length_a   1.000
_cell.length_b   1.000
_cell.length_c   1.000
_cell.angle_alpha   90.00
_cell.angle_beta   90.00
_cell.angle_gamma   90.00
#
_symmetry.space_group_name_H-M   'P 1'
#
loop_
_entity.id
_entity.type
_entity.pdbx_description
1 polymer ?
#
loop_
_entity_poly.entity_id
_entity_poly.type
_entity_poly.pdbx_seq_one_letter_code
_entity_poly.pdbx_strand_id
1 'polypeptide(L)'
;MHKNLKRGIAFGVVIIAAGVGLMSLVTGGGVTPYVGFTEARAAKGNVQVLGEIIPEASSYDTQAGAFSFFIVNDKGDKMKVLYDGTKPG
;
A
#
# COMPACT_ATOMS: atom_id res chain seq x y z
N MET A 1 2.97 43.15 -27.27
CA MET A 1 2.20 42.48 -26.19
C MET A 1 2.08 40.96 -26.30
N HIS A 2 1.91 40.37 -27.50
CA HIS A 2 1.67 38.92 -27.66
C HIS A 2 2.83 37.97 -27.27
N LYS A 3 4.09 38.42 -27.35
CA LYS A 3 5.28 37.57 -27.10
C LYS A 3 5.42 37.15 -25.63
N ASN A 4 5.07 38.05 -24.70
CA ASN A 4 5.16 37.79 -23.26
C ASN A 4 4.02 36.88 -22.78
N LEU A 5 2.83 37.02 -23.37
CA LEU A 5 1.69 36.14 -23.11
C LEU A 5 1.97 34.71 -23.58
N LYS A 6 2.53 34.52 -24.78
CA LYS A 6 2.93 33.19 -25.29
C LYS A 6 4.00 32.52 -24.43
N ARG A 7 4.96 33.31 -23.92
CA ARG A 7 5.99 32.83 -22.98
C ARG A 7 5.41 32.44 -21.62
N GLY A 8 4.46 33.24 -21.11
CA GLY A 8 3.74 32.91 -19.87
C GLY A 8 2.92 31.63 -20.00
N ILE A 9 2.21 31.46 -21.11
CA ILE A 9 1.44 30.23 -21.39
C ILE A 9 2.37 29.02 -21.51
N ALA A 10 3.47 29.14 -22.27
CA ALA A 10 4.43 28.05 -22.40
C ALA A 10 5.05 27.65 -21.05
N PHE A 11 5.38 28.62 -20.21
CA PHE A 11 5.91 28.37 -18.87
C PHE A 11 4.88 27.68 -17.95
N GLY A 12 3.61 28.12 -17.99
CA GLY A 12 2.53 27.48 -17.26
C GLY A 12 2.31 26.02 -17.67
N VAL A 13 2.35 25.72 -18.98
CA VAL A 13 2.21 24.36 -19.50
C VAL A 13 3.35 23.46 -19.01
N VAL A 14 4.59 23.96 -19.00
CA VAL A 14 5.75 23.18 -18.51
C VAL A 14 5.62 22.86 -17.02
N ILE A 15 5.18 23.82 -16.20
CA ILE A 15 4.98 23.59 -14.76
C ILE A 15 3.88 22.56 -14.52
N ILE A 16 2.76 22.66 -15.23
CA ILE A 16 1.66 21.70 -15.09
C ILE A 16 2.10 20.30 -15.53
N ALA A 17 2.78 20.18 -16.67
CA ALA A 17 3.28 18.90 -17.17
C ALA A 17 4.29 18.25 -16.20
N ALA A 18 5.19 19.05 -15.62
CA ALA A 18 6.14 18.58 -14.60
C ALA A 18 5.42 18.14 -13.33
N GLY A 19 4.41 18.88 -12.88
CA GLY A 19 3.60 18.53 -11.71
C GLY A 19 2.83 17.21 -11.90
N VAL A 20 2.19 17.03 -13.06
CA VAL A 20 1.47 15.78 -13.39
C VAL A 20 2.44 14.60 -13.53
N GLY A 21 3.60 14.79 -14.17
CA GLY A 21 4.62 13.76 -14.31
C GLY A 21 5.31 13.37 -12.99
N LEU A 22 5.44 14.30 -12.04
CA LEU A 22 5.91 14.00 -10.70
C LEU A 22 4.85 13.25 -9.90
N MET A 23 3.59 13.69 -9.96
CA MET A 23 2.49 13.02 -9.26
C MET A 23 2.37 11.54 -9.66
N SER A 24 2.54 11.19 -10.92
CA SER A 24 2.49 9.77 -11.37
C SER A 24 3.64 8.91 -10.83
N LEU A 25 4.77 9.50 -10.45
CA LEU A 25 5.89 8.80 -9.79
C LEU A 25 5.64 8.61 -8.28
N VAL A 26 4.89 9.52 -7.63
CA VAL A 26 4.61 9.45 -6.19
C VAL A 26 3.34 8.66 -5.89
N THR A 27 2.32 8.77 -6.75
CA THR A 27 1.10 7.97 -6.66
C THR A 27 1.31 6.70 -7.45
N GLY A 28 1.92 5.67 -6.84
CA GLY A 28 2.01 4.32 -7.40
C GLY A 28 0.65 3.64 -7.54
N GLY A 29 -0.27 4.24 -8.32
CA GLY A 29 -1.66 3.83 -8.53
C GLY A 29 -2.50 3.94 -7.26
N GLY A 30 -3.70 4.50 -7.32
CA GLY A 30 -4.66 4.50 -6.19
C GLY A 30 -5.20 3.11 -5.81
N VAL A 31 -4.49 2.03 -6.16
CA VAL A 31 -4.91 0.65 -5.98
C VAL A 31 -3.80 -0.07 -5.21
N THR A 32 -4.10 -0.54 -4.00
CA THR A 32 -3.20 -1.41 -3.24
C THR A 32 -3.18 -2.80 -3.89
N PRO A 33 -2.06 -3.26 -4.46
CA PRO A 33 -2.02 -4.46 -5.27
C PRO A 33 -2.13 -5.73 -4.42
N TYR A 34 -2.71 -6.79 -4.99
CA TYR A 34 -2.66 -8.13 -4.42
C TYR A 34 -1.36 -8.82 -4.83
N VAL A 35 -0.60 -9.30 -3.85
CA VAL A 35 0.70 -9.96 -4.06
C VAL A 35 0.82 -11.24 -3.23
N GLY A 36 1.80 -12.07 -3.56
CA GLY A 36 2.14 -13.25 -2.77
C GLY A 36 2.92 -12.92 -1.50
N PHE A 37 3.02 -13.87 -0.57
CA PHE A 37 3.68 -13.66 0.73
C PHE A 37 5.16 -13.26 0.61
N THR A 38 5.90 -13.85 -0.33
CA THR A 38 7.31 -13.50 -0.57
C THR A 38 7.47 -12.04 -0.98
N GLU A 39 6.61 -11.55 -1.86
CA GLU A 39 6.64 -10.18 -2.35
C GLU A 39 6.17 -9.20 -1.27
N ALA A 40 5.13 -9.55 -0.51
CA ALA A 40 4.65 -8.75 0.61
C ALA A 40 5.71 -8.51 1.69
N ARG A 41 6.56 -9.51 1.98
CA ARG A 41 7.69 -9.33 2.92
C ARG A 41 8.76 -8.37 2.41
N ALA A 42 8.90 -8.24 1.09
CA ALA A 42 9.85 -7.33 0.45
C ALA A 42 9.24 -5.95 0.12
N ALA A 43 7.92 -5.80 0.26
CA ALA A 43 7.22 -4.59 -0.09
C ALA A 43 7.62 -3.42 0.81
N LYS A 44 7.81 -2.24 0.21
CA LYS A 44 8.10 -0.98 0.92
C LYS A 44 6.85 -0.12 1.15
N GLY A 45 5.68 -0.62 0.79
CA GLY A 45 4.41 0.09 0.85
C GLY A 45 3.24 -0.85 1.08
N ASN A 46 2.03 -0.30 0.98
CA ASN A 46 0.80 -1.04 1.26
C ASN A 46 0.49 -2.03 0.14
N VAL A 47 0.32 -3.29 0.51
CA VAL A 47 -0.09 -4.38 -0.38
C VAL A 47 -1.20 -5.18 0.28
N GLN A 48 -1.92 -5.94 -0.54
CA GLN A 48 -2.93 -6.89 -0.11
C GLN A 48 -2.38 -8.31 -0.33
N VAL A 49 -2.70 -9.22 0.58
CA VAL A 49 -2.33 -10.64 0.47
C VAL A 49 -3.56 -11.49 0.70
N LEU A 50 -3.59 -12.68 0.09
CA LEU A 50 -4.68 -13.64 0.23
C LEU A 50 -4.18 -14.88 0.98
N GLY A 51 -4.97 -15.35 1.93
CA GLY A 51 -4.69 -16.57 2.69
C GLY A 51 -5.83 -16.92 3.63
N GLU A 52 -5.84 -18.17 4.06
CA GLU A 52 -6.80 -18.70 5.03
C GLU A 52 -6.29 -18.50 6.46
N ILE A 53 -7.17 -18.13 7.39
CA ILE A 53 -6.79 -17.96 8.81
C ILE A 53 -6.50 -19.33 9.42
N ILE A 54 -5.43 -19.43 10.22
CA ILE A 54 -5.14 -20.57 11.09
C ILE A 54 -5.73 -20.25 12.49
N PRO A 55 -6.93 -20.75 12.85
CA PRO A 55 -7.66 -20.25 14.02
C PRO A 55 -6.93 -20.50 15.34
N GLU A 56 -6.27 -21.65 15.44
CA GLU A 56 -5.52 -22.08 16.62
C GLU A 56 -4.22 -21.30 16.84
N ALA A 57 -3.81 -20.50 15.85
CA ALA A 57 -2.61 -19.66 15.91
C ALA A 57 -2.99 -18.18 15.99
N SER A 58 -3.92 -17.82 16.88
CA SER A 58 -4.28 -16.42 17.17
C SER A 58 -4.06 -16.07 18.63
N SER A 59 -3.72 -14.81 18.89
CA SER A 59 -3.42 -14.29 20.23
C SER A 59 -3.75 -12.80 20.31
N TYR A 60 -4.23 -12.36 21.47
CA TYR A 60 -4.47 -10.95 21.76
C TYR A 60 -3.55 -10.50 22.88
N ASP A 61 -2.76 -9.45 22.64
CA ASP A 61 -1.93 -8.80 23.64
C ASP A 61 -2.74 -7.69 24.31
N THR A 62 -3.09 -7.89 25.58
CA THR A 62 -3.88 -6.93 26.36
C THR A 62 -3.10 -5.68 26.76
N GLN A 63 -1.77 -5.74 26.80
CA GLN A 63 -0.93 -4.58 27.10
C GLN A 63 -0.75 -3.71 25.85
N ALA A 64 -0.52 -4.33 24.70
CA ALA A 64 -0.35 -3.63 23.44
C ALA A 64 -1.68 -3.24 22.77
N GLY A 65 -2.80 -3.85 23.19
CA GLY A 65 -4.10 -3.64 22.55
C GLY A 65 -4.17 -4.20 21.13
N ALA A 66 -3.35 -5.21 20.82
CA ALA A 66 -3.14 -5.70 19.46
C ALA A 66 -3.51 -7.18 19.34
N PHE A 67 -4.24 -7.50 18.28
CA PHE A 67 -4.56 -8.86 17.89
C PHE A 67 -3.53 -9.37 16.89
N SER A 68 -3.09 -10.63 17.03
CA SER A 68 -2.24 -11.27 16.04
C SER A 68 -2.77 -12.64 15.65
N PHE A 69 -2.63 -12.98 14.38
CA PHE A 69 -3.06 -14.26 13.84
C PHE A 69 -2.16 -14.67 12.68
N PHE A 70 -2.21 -15.94 12.30
CA PHE A 70 -1.52 -16.42 11.12
C PHE A 70 -2.50 -16.68 9.98
N ILE A 71 -2.07 -16.36 8.76
CA ILE A 71 -2.70 -16.80 7.52
C ILE A 71 -1.78 -17.78 6.79
N VAL A 72 -2.38 -18.68 6.02
CA VAL A 72 -1.68 -19.66 5.18
C VAL A 72 -2.12 -19.51 3.72
N ASN A 73 -1.18 -19.62 2.78
CA ASN A 73 -1.52 -19.65 1.36
C ASN A 73 -1.67 -21.08 0.83
N ASP A 74 -2.04 -21.21 -0.44
CA ASP A 74 -2.15 -22.47 -1.19
C ASP A 74 -0.88 -23.33 -1.17
N LYS A 75 0.29 -22.70 -1.00
CA LYS A 75 1.60 -23.35 -0.91
C LYS A 75 2.01 -23.75 0.51
N GLY A 76 1.18 -23.46 1.50
CA GLY A 76 1.47 -23.74 2.92
C GLY A 76 2.44 -22.76 3.59
N ASP A 77 2.86 -21.68 2.93
CA ASP A 77 3.63 -20.60 3.56
C ASP A 77 2.71 -19.84 4.53
N LYS A 78 3.27 -19.41 5.67
CA LYS A 78 2.54 -18.78 6.76
C LYS A 78 2.99 -17.34 6.96
N MET A 79 2.04 -16.44 7.08
CA MET A 79 2.31 -15.03 7.37
C MET A 79 1.61 -14.62 8.67
N LYS A 80 2.36 -14.03 9.60
CA LYS A 80 1.79 -13.42 10.80
C LYS A 80 1.22 -12.06 10.43
N VAL A 81 -0.04 -11.84 10.78
CA VAL A 81 -0.71 -10.55 10.71
C VAL A 81 -0.77 -9.97 12.12
N LEU A 82 -0.31 -8.74 12.28
CA LEU A 82 -0.53 -7.93 13.48
C LEU A 82 -1.62 -6.91 13.13
N TYR A 83 -2.73 -7.00 13.83
CA TYR A 83 -3.87 -6.11 13.71
C TYR A 83 -3.91 -5.20 14.93
N ASP A 84 -3.84 -3.89 14.68
CA ASP A 84 -3.94 -2.88 15.72
C ASP A 84 -5.40 -2.73 16.15
N GLY A 85 -5.70 -3.15 17.37
CA GLY A 85 -7.06 -3.24 17.90
C GLY A 85 -7.56 -4.67 18.12
N THR A 86 -8.86 -4.78 18.35
CA THR A 86 -9.53 -6.04 18.64
C THR A 86 -9.71 -6.89 17.38
N LYS A 87 -9.87 -8.21 17.56
CA LYS A 87 -10.12 -9.15 16.46
C LYS A 87 -11.26 -8.62 15.54
N PRO A 88 -11.01 -8.48 14.22
CA PRO A 88 -12.05 -8.15 13.25
C PRO A 88 -13.17 -9.19 13.24
N GLY A 89 -14.43 -8.72 13.18
CA GLY A 89 -15.65 -9.54 13.25
C GLY A 89 -15.98 -10.24 11.94
#